data_AF-A0A1G5WZD7-F1
#
_entry.id   AF-A0A1G5WZD7-F1
#
_cell.length_a   1.000
_cell.length_b   1.000
_cell.length_c   1.000
_cell.angle_alpha   90.00
_cell.angle_beta   90.00
_cell.angle_gamma   90.00
#
_symmetry.space_group_name_H-M   'P 1'
#
loop_
_entity.id
_entity.type
_entity.pdbx_description
1 polymer ?
#
loop_
_entity_poly.entity_id
_entity_poly.type
_entity_poly.pdbx_seq_one_letter_code
_entity_poly.pdbx_strand_id
1 'polypeptide(L)'
;MFAVSRDELRDLIIALIVLSFCFAISNVGFDFHAILSLLHIVMFGVGLGFVVHELGHKYVAMKYDCEAEFELWPLGLLIAFVTSLIGIVFASPGEAKIHPEDLPDEIKGRI
;
A
#
# COMPACT_ATOMS: atom_id res chain seq x y z
N MET A 1 20.43 3.26 -0.59
CA MET A 1 20.39 2.91 -2.05
C MET A 1 18.95 2.60 -2.42
N PHE A 2 18.43 2.96 -3.61
CA PHE A 2 17.03 2.62 -3.97
C PHE A 2 16.92 1.12 -4.26
N ALA A 3 16.72 0.33 -3.20
CA ALA A 3 16.56 -1.11 -3.27
C ALA A 3 15.18 -1.49 -2.73
N VAL A 4 14.46 -2.34 -3.46
CA VAL A 4 13.22 -2.95 -2.99
C VAL A 4 13.55 -4.35 -2.51
N SER A 5 13.26 -4.64 -1.24
CA SER A 5 13.51 -5.97 -0.67
C SER A 5 12.55 -7.01 -1.27
N ARG A 6 12.91 -8.30 -1.19
CA ARG A 6 12.01 -9.40 -1.59
C ARG A 6 10.76 -9.44 -0.73
N ASP A 7 10.88 -9.14 0.56
CA ASP A 7 9.74 -9.09 1.48
C ASP A 7 8.84 -7.89 1.19
N GLU A 8 9.43 -6.71 0.95
CA GLU A 8 8.72 -5.50 0.53
C GLU A 8 7.93 -5.74 -0.78
N LEU A 9 8.56 -6.37 -1.78
CA LEU A 9 7.89 -6.68 -3.05
C LEU A 9 6.73 -7.66 -2.85
N ARG A 10 6.91 -8.69 -2.01
CA ARG A 10 5.83 -9.64 -1.67
C ARG A 10 4.66 -8.90 -1.04
N ASP A 11 4.95 -8.04 -0.08
CA ASP A 11 3.95 -7.31 0.70
C ASP A 11 3.20 -6.30 -0.18
N LEU A 12 3.90 -5.59 -1.08
CA LEU A 12 3.30 -4.73 -2.10
C LEU A 12 2.35 -5.50 -3.02
N ILE A 13 2.74 -6.69 -3.49
CA ILE A 13 1.90 -7.51 -4.37
C ILE A 13 0.64 -7.99 -3.62
N ILE A 14 0.78 -8.43 -2.37
CA ILE A 14 -0.36 -8.87 -1.55
C ILE A 14 -1.32 -7.68 -1.32
N ALA A 15 -0.81 -6.54 -0.89
CA ALA A 15 -1.60 -5.34 -0.66
C ALA A 15 -2.34 -4.90 -1.93
N LEU A 16 -1.66 -4.91 -3.07
CA LEU A 16 -2.24 -4.57 -4.37
C LEU A 16 -3.41 -5.48 -4.73
N ILE A 17 -3.24 -6.80 -4.63
CA ILE A 17 -4.29 -7.76 -4.98
C ILE A 17 -5.48 -7.57 -4.04
N VAL A 18 -5.25 -7.50 -2.73
CA VAL A 18 -6.31 -7.36 -1.73
C VAL A 18 -7.08 -6.06 -1.92
N LEU A 19 -6.40 -4.93 -2.07
CA LEU A 19 -7.06 -3.64 -2.32
C LEU A 19 -7.86 -3.65 -3.62
N SER A 20 -7.31 -4.23 -4.69
CA SER A 20 -8.02 -4.32 -5.98
C SER A 20 -9.32 -5.12 -5.84
N PHE A 21 -9.29 -6.21 -5.08
CA PHE A 21 -10.50 -6.97 -4.75
C PHE A 21 -11.48 -6.16 -3.90
N CYS A 22 -11.02 -5.45 -2.88
CA CYS A 22 -11.88 -4.60 -2.04
C CYS A 22 -12.58 -3.52 -2.87
N PHE A 23 -11.86 -2.84 -3.76
CA PHE A 23 -12.45 -1.85 -4.67
C PHE A 23 -13.43 -2.47 -5.66
N ALA A 24 -13.15 -3.66 -6.18
CA ALA A 24 -14.09 -4.36 -7.06
C ALA A 24 -15.39 -4.71 -6.31
N ILE A 25 -15.30 -5.35 -5.15
CA ILE A 25 -16.46 -5.71 -4.31
C ILE A 25 -17.26 -4.47 -3.92
N SER A 26 -16.58 -3.38 -3.55
CA SER A 26 -17.24 -2.13 -3.19
C SER A 26 -18.05 -1.49 -4.33
N ASN A 27 -17.69 -1.75 -5.60
CA ASN A 27 -18.37 -1.18 -6.76
C ASN A 27 -19.50 -2.05 -7.30
N VAL A 28 -19.32 -3.37 -7.31
CA VAL A 28 -20.27 -4.31 -7.95
C VAL A 28 -20.92 -5.30 -6.98
N GLY A 29 -20.60 -5.23 -5.68
CA GLY A 29 -21.07 -6.19 -4.68
C GLY A 29 -20.43 -7.58 -4.86
N PHE A 30 -21.18 -8.63 -4.53
CA PHE A 30 -20.72 -10.03 -4.57
C PHE A 30 -21.01 -10.76 -5.90
N ASP A 31 -21.22 -10.02 -6.99
CA ASP A 31 -21.36 -10.62 -8.32
C ASP A 31 -19.98 -11.02 -8.88
N PHE A 32 -19.68 -12.32 -8.85
CA PHE A 32 -18.41 -12.87 -9.33
C PHE A 32 -18.09 -12.51 -10.79
N HIS A 33 -19.09 -12.47 -11.67
CA HIS A 33 -18.85 -12.20 -13.09
C HIS A 33 -18.51 -10.72 -13.29
N ALA A 34 -19.24 -9.83 -12.61
CA ALA A 34 -18.96 -8.40 -12.62
C ALA A 34 -17.61 -8.07 -11.98
N ILE A 35 -17.26 -8.70 -10.85
CA ILE A 35 -15.96 -8.54 -10.19
C ILE A 35 -14.84 -8.88 -11.17
N LEU A 36 -14.89 -10.06 -11.80
CA LEU A 36 -13.81 -10.51 -12.69
C LEU A 36 -13.65 -9.59 -13.90
N SER A 37 -14.76 -9.07 -14.43
CA SER A 37 -14.75 -8.10 -15.53
C SER A 37 -14.10 -6.79 -15.11
N LEU A 38 -14.44 -6.26 -13.94
CA LEU A 38 -13.94 -4.98 -13.42
C LEU A 38 -12.49 -5.07 -12.90
N LEU A 39 -12.08 -6.25 -12.41
CA LEU A 39 -10.82 -6.45 -11.67
C LEU A 39 -9.60 -5.96 -12.45
N HIS A 40 -9.56 -6.18 -13.77
CA HIS A 40 -8.43 -5.78 -14.62
C HIS A 40 -8.22 -4.26 -14.64
N ILE A 41 -9.32 -3.51 -14.75
CA ILE A 41 -9.31 -2.04 -14.78
C ILE A 41 -8.95 -1.51 -13.39
N VAL A 42 -9.54 -2.08 -12.34
CA VAL A 42 -9.24 -1.70 -10.95
C VAL A 42 -7.79 -2.00 -10.59
N MET A 43 -7.28 -3.18 -10.91
CA MET A 43 -5.87 -3.54 -10.68
C MET A 43 -4.92 -2.60 -11.39
N PHE A 44 -5.26 -2.12 -12.59
CA PHE A 44 -4.43 -1.14 -13.29
C PHE A 44 -4.44 0.22 -12.58
N GLY A 45 -5.62 0.72 -12.22
CA GLY A 45 -5.77 2.01 -11.53
C GLY A 45 -5.15 1.99 -10.12
N VAL A 46 -5.51 0.99 -9.31
CA VAL A 46 -4.96 0.78 -7.96
C VAL A 46 -3.47 0.50 -8.06
N GLY A 47 -3.02 -0.37 -8.97
CA GLY A 47 -1.61 -0.68 -9.17
C GLY A 47 -0.76 0.53 -9.47
N LEU A 48 -1.21 1.36 -10.41
CA LEU A 48 -0.47 2.57 -10.77
C LEU A 48 -0.46 3.59 -9.63
N GLY A 49 -1.63 3.85 -9.01
CA GLY A 49 -1.77 4.80 -7.92
C GLY A 49 -1.00 4.38 -6.67
N PHE A 50 -1.14 3.12 -6.26
CA PHE A 50 -0.48 2.53 -5.09
C PHE A 50 1.04 2.48 -5.28
N VAL A 51 1.54 1.97 -6.41
CA VAL A 51 2.99 1.89 -6.65
C VAL A 51 3.61 3.29 -6.64
N VAL A 52 3.02 4.26 -7.33
CA VAL A 52 3.55 5.63 -7.32
C VAL A 52 3.46 6.26 -5.92
N HIS A 53 2.41 5.98 -5.15
CA HIS A 53 2.26 6.44 -3.78
C HIS A 53 3.40 5.94 -2.87
N GLU A 54 3.65 4.63 -2.87
CA GLU A 54 4.70 4.01 -2.03
C GLU A 54 6.11 4.40 -2.47
N LEU A 55 6.35 4.46 -3.79
CA LEU A 55 7.63 4.98 -4.32
C LEU A 55 7.83 6.46 -3.92
N GLY A 56 6.76 7.24 -3.82
CA GLY A 56 6.79 8.61 -3.33
C GLY A 56 7.24 8.71 -1.88
N HIS A 57 6.65 7.92 -0.98
CA HIS A 57 7.09 7.84 0.42
C HIS A 57 8.57 7.48 0.54
N LYS A 58 8.99 6.45 -0.19
CA LYS A 58 10.38 5.98 -0.20
C LYS A 58 11.35 7.03 -0.75
N TYR A 59 10.96 7.71 -1.83
CA TYR A 59 11.74 8.79 -2.42
C TYR A 59 11.94 9.96 -1.45
N VAL A 60 10.88 10.36 -0.73
CA VAL A 60 10.97 11.43 0.27
C VAL A 60 11.86 11.00 1.43
N ALA A 61 11.73 9.78 1.95
CA ALA A 61 12.59 9.27 3.02
C ALA A 61 14.08 9.29 2.63
N MET A 62 14.41 8.81 1.43
CA MET A 62 15.79 8.81 0.94
C MET A 62 16.37 10.21 0.76
N LYS A 63 15.53 11.23 0.50
CA LYS A 63 15.97 12.62 0.43
C LYS A 63 16.43 13.16 1.80
N TYR A 64 15.97 12.56 2.90
CA TYR A 64 16.36 12.90 4.26
C TYR A 64 17.38 11.89 4.83
N ASP A 65 18.12 11.18 3.98
CA ASP A 65 19.08 10.13 4.39
C ASP A 65 18.45 9.05 5.30
N CYS A 66 17.16 8.81 5.12
CA CYS A 66 16.43 7.76 5.85
C CYS A 66 16.10 6.60 4.91
N GLU A 67 16.34 5.37 5.36
CA GLU A 67 15.87 4.19 4.64
C GLU A 67 14.41 3.87 5.04
N ALA A 68 13.54 3.68 4.05
CA ALA A 68 12.15 3.34 4.25
C ALA A 68 11.80 2.05 3.51
N GLU A 69 11.18 1.09 4.20
CA GLU A 69 10.68 -0.16 3.64
C GLU A 69 9.17 -0.24 3.82
N PHE A 70 8.44 -0.59 2.76
CA PHE A 70 7.01 -0.87 2.86
C PHE A 70 6.79 -2.20 3.60
N GLU A 71 6.06 -2.14 4.70
CA GLU A 71 5.58 -3.31 5.42
C GLU A 71 4.06 -3.37 5.35
N LEU A 72 3.53 -4.52 4.93
CA LEU A 72 2.09 -4.73 4.89
C LEU A 72 1.52 -4.77 6.30
N TRP A 73 0.39 -4.07 6.50
CA TRP A 73 -0.33 -4.08 7.77
C TRP A 73 -1.60 -4.93 7.66
N PRO A 74 -1.62 -6.17 8.20
CA PRO A 74 -2.74 -7.09 7.99
C PRO A 74 -4.06 -6.56 8.54
N LEU A 75 -4.01 -5.81 9.65
CA LEU A 75 -5.20 -5.19 10.24
C LEU A 75 -5.77 -4.10 9.33
N GLY A 76 -4.91 -3.29 8.71
CA GLY A 76 -5.32 -2.27 7.74
C GLY A 76 -6.02 -2.88 6.53
N LEU A 77 -5.50 -4.00 6.01
CA LEU A 77 -6.17 -4.77 4.94
C LEU A 77 -7.51 -5.38 5.38
N LEU A 78 -7.60 -5.89 6.61
CA LEU A 78 -8.86 -6.39 7.15
C LEU A 78 -9.91 -5.26 7.24
N ILE A 79 -9.49 -4.07 7.70
CA ILE A 79 -10.37 -2.89 7.75
C ILE A 79 -10.79 -2.48 6.34
N ALA A 80 -9.87 -2.45 5.38
CA ALA A 80 -10.19 -2.16 3.97
C ALA A 80 -11.23 -3.15 3.42
N PHE A 81 -11.08 -4.43 3.74
CA PHE A 81 -12.03 -5.46 3.34
C PHE A 81 -13.40 -5.28 3.99
N VAL A 82 -13.49 -5.13 5.31
CA VAL A 82 -14.76 -4.96 6.02
C VAL A 82 -15.50 -3.70 5.55
N THR A 83 -14.77 -2.60 5.38
CA THR A 83 -15.35 -1.35 4.89
C THR A 83 -15.83 -1.48 3.44
N SER A 84 -15.13 -2.25 2.60
CA SER A 84 -15.57 -2.47 1.21
C SER A 84 -16.96 -3.11 1.10
N LEU A 85 -17.36 -3.90 2.11
CA LEU A 85 -18.68 -4.54 2.15
C LEU A 85 -19.83 -3.56 2.37
N ILE A 86 -19.55 -2.37 2.93
CA ILE A 86 -20.53 -1.30 3.11
C ILE A 86 -20.41 -0.21 2.03
N GLY A 87 -19.62 -0.46 0.98
CA GLY A 87 -19.49 0.42 -0.19
C GLY A 87 -18.46 1.55 -0.04
N ILE A 88 -17.60 1.52 0.99
CA ILE A 88 -16.54 2.51 1.20
C ILE A 88 -15.22 1.76 1.41
N VAL A 89 -14.15 2.06 0.68
CA VAL A 89 -12.85 1.40 0.90
C VAL A 89 -11.93 2.29 1.72
N PHE A 90 -11.70 1.94 2.98
CA PHE A 90 -10.65 2.57 3.78
C PHE A 90 -9.31 1.88 3.50
N ALA A 91 -8.58 2.39 2.49
CA ALA A 91 -7.32 1.81 2.05
C ALA A 91 -6.18 2.19 3.01
N SER A 92 -5.83 1.28 3.91
CA SER A 92 -4.61 1.33 4.73
C SER A 92 -3.77 0.08 4.44
N PRO A 93 -3.00 0.07 3.34
CA PRO A 93 -2.28 -1.13 2.88
C PRO A 93 -1.11 -1.55 3.78
N GLY A 94 -0.47 -0.58 4.41
CA GLY A 94 0.77 -0.82 5.15
C GLY A 94 1.33 0.46 5.74
N GLU A 95 2.50 0.33 6.33
CA GLU A 95 3.30 1.43 6.87
C GLU A 95 4.69 1.45 6.21
N ALA A 96 5.21 2.65 5.96
CA ALA A 96 6.60 2.82 5.57
C ALA A 96 7.46 2.82 6.84
N LYS A 97 8.11 1.69 7.15
CA LYS A 97 9.03 1.60 8.28
C LYS A 97 10.30 2.35 7.94
N ILE A 98 10.55 3.41 8.71
CA ILE A 98 11.76 4.21 8.59
C ILE A 98 12.80 3.65 9.56
N HIS A 99 13.93 3.21 9.05
CA HIS A 99 15.07 2.78 9.85
C HIS A 99 15.86 4.02 10.30
N PRO A 100 15.83 4.40 11.59
CA PRO A 100 16.41 5.66 12.06
C PRO A 100 17.93 5.60 12.31
N GLU A 101 18.57 4.49 11.96
CA GLU A 101 19.98 4.23 12.23
C GLU A 101 20.96 5.10 11.41
N ASP A 102 20.46 5.80 10.39
CA ASP A 102 21.21 6.77 9.58
C ASP A 102 20.84 8.25 9.83
N LEU A 103 19.96 8.56 10.80
CA LEU A 103 19.59 9.95 11.10
C LEU A 103 20.79 10.72 11.69
N PRO A 104 21.24 11.83 11.07
CA PRO A 104 22.19 12.73 11.71
C PRO A 104 21.58 13.24 13.03
N ASP A 105 22.40 13.30 14.09
CA ASP A 105 21.96 13.65 15.45
C ASP A 105 21.21 15.00 15.52
N GLU A 106 21.37 15.86 14.51
CA GLU A 106 20.66 17.14 14.36
C GLU A 106 19.14 17.01 14.11
N ILE A 107 18.68 15.90 13.51
CA ILE A 107 17.25 15.65 13.25
C ILE A 107 16.62 14.77 14.34
N LYS A 108 17.44 14.03 15.10
CA LYS A 108 17.01 13.20 16.23
C LYS A 108 16.39 14.08 17.33
N GLY A 109 15.06 14.12 17.37
CA GLY A 109 14.28 14.87 18.38
C GLY A 109 13.65 16.18 17.92
N ARG A 110 13.70 16.52 16.62
CA ARG A 110 12.94 17.66 16.04
C ARG A 110 11.66 17.25 15.29
N ILE A 111 11.40 15.94 15.19
CA ILE A 111 10.21 15.33 14.61
C ILE A 111 9.55 14.41 15.63
#